data_AF-A0A453A588-F1
#
_entry.id   AF-A0A453A588-F1
#
_cell.length_a   1.000
_cell.length_b   1.000
_cell.length_c   1.000
_cell.angle_alpha   90.00
_cell.angle_beta   90.00
_cell.angle_gamma   90.00
#
_symmetry.space_group_name_H-M   'P 1'
#
loop_
_entity.id
_entity.type
_entity.pdbx_description
1 polymer ?
#
loop_
_entity_poly.entity_id
_entity_poly.type
_entity_poly.pdbx_seq_one_letter_code
_entity_poly.pdbx_strand_id
1 'polypeptide(L)'
;MIVGNGNFLFLTQERQKSARTKGDIQKLMDEVCTIKEILKDAKQCPHCKMAISKIEGCNKMTCWNCGRFFCYQCSAAISGYDHFNGDCVIFDEAEIDRWQMPMNRRLHRMVVGQAQVALLARGHAYPYPTCGQAIRKIGNNNHLYCWSCNQHCCALCRTSVQKMSQHFGPTGCKQHTENP
;
A
#
# COMPACT_ATOMS: atom_id res chain seq x y z
N MET A 1 -21.57 27.01 70.17
CA MET A 1 -22.57 27.26 69.11
C MET A 1 -21.94 27.00 67.76
N ILE A 2 -22.51 26.04 66.99
CA ILE A 2 -22.58 25.91 65.52
C ILE A 2 -21.25 25.68 64.73
N VAL A 3 -20.81 24.46 64.39
CA VAL A 3 -21.02 23.58 63.17
C VAL A 3 -20.94 24.19 61.75
N GLY A 4 -20.17 23.53 60.86
CA GLY A 4 -20.22 23.57 59.37
C GLY A 4 -19.23 24.54 58.70
N ASN A 5 -18.48 24.26 57.63
CA ASN A 5 -18.50 23.26 56.55
C ASN A 5 -17.03 23.10 56.06
N GLY A 6 -16.48 21.93 55.73
CA GLY A 6 -17.03 20.93 54.82
C GLY A 6 -16.90 21.40 53.36
N ASN A 7 -15.94 20.86 52.60
CA ASN A 7 -15.83 20.96 51.13
C ASN A 7 -15.52 22.33 50.49
N PHE A 8 -14.24 22.70 50.43
CA PHE A 8 -13.77 23.47 49.28
C PHE A 8 -12.34 23.07 48.90
N LEU A 9 -12.21 22.41 47.74
CA LEU A 9 -10.98 22.16 47.00
C LEU A 9 -10.01 21.02 47.45
N PHE A 10 -10.56 19.88 47.85
CA PHE A 10 -9.96 18.58 47.45
C PHE A 10 -10.24 18.24 45.96
N LEU A 11 -10.86 19.15 45.20
CA LEU A 11 -11.32 18.94 43.83
C LEU A 11 -10.27 19.21 42.73
N THR A 12 -9.02 19.54 43.08
CA THR A 12 -7.97 19.78 42.07
C THR A 12 -6.93 18.67 41.93
N GLN A 13 -6.91 17.66 42.81
CA GLN A 13 -6.04 16.48 42.65
C GLN A 13 -6.73 15.27 42.01
N GLU A 14 -8.06 15.18 42.02
CA GLU A 14 -8.77 14.06 41.37
C GLU A 14 -9.06 14.26 39.88
N ARG A 15 -8.90 15.48 39.35
CA ARG A 15 -9.04 15.74 37.89
C ARG A 15 -7.86 15.25 37.04
N GLN A 16 -6.83 14.65 37.64
CA GLN A 16 -5.68 14.09 36.92
C GLN A 16 -5.68 12.55 36.84
N LYS A 17 -6.74 11.87 37.30
CA LYS A 17 -7.02 10.51 36.82
C LYS A 17 -7.90 10.63 35.58
N SER A 18 -7.28 11.07 34.48
CA SER A 18 -7.92 11.15 33.17
C SER A 18 -8.53 9.78 32.83
N ALA A 19 -9.86 9.67 32.96
CA ALA A 19 -10.62 8.57 32.42
C ALA A 19 -10.51 8.69 30.89
N ARG A 20 -9.48 8.05 30.30
CA ARG A 20 -9.31 7.94 28.85
C ARG A 20 -10.65 7.51 28.26
N THR A 21 -11.20 8.33 27.37
CA THR A 21 -12.49 8.03 26.77
C THR A 21 -12.37 6.74 25.95
N LYS A 22 -13.49 6.06 25.69
CA LYS A 22 -13.49 4.85 24.84
C LYS A 22 -12.87 5.12 23.46
N GLY A 23 -13.00 6.35 22.95
CA GLY A 23 -12.36 6.80 21.71
C GLY A 23 -10.83 6.94 21.82
N ASP A 24 -10.31 7.40 22.97
CA ASP A 24 -8.87 7.48 23.20
C ASP A 24 -8.25 6.09 23.31
N ILE A 25 -8.92 5.16 23.99
CA ILE A 25 -8.48 3.76 24.09
C ILE A 25 -8.45 3.11 22.71
N GLN A 26 -9.47 3.36 21.88
CA GLN A 26 -9.51 2.83 20.51
C GLN A 26 -8.37 3.38 19.65
N LYS A 27 -8.12 4.70 19.67
CA LYS A 27 -7.01 5.30 18.92
C LYS A 27 -5.66 4.70 19.31
N LEU A 28 -5.43 4.50 20.61
CA LEU A 28 -4.20 3.87 21.09
C LEU A 28 -4.09 2.41 20.68
N MET A 29 -5.20 1.67 20.67
CA MET A 29 -5.23 0.31 20.15
C MET A 29 -4.87 0.29 18.66
N ASP A 30 -5.43 1.22 17.87
CA ASP A 30 -5.16 1.34 16.44
C ASP A 30 -3.69 1.71 16.17
N GLU A 31 -3.12 2.65 16.94
CA GLU A 31 -1.70 3.01 16.88
C GLU A 31 -0.80 1.82 17.21
N VAL A 32 -1.11 1.07 18.26
CA VAL A 32 -0.35 -0.12 18.65
C VAL A 32 -0.44 -1.21 17.59
N CYS A 33 -1.60 -1.44 16.99
CA CYS A 33 -1.76 -2.38 15.87
C CYS A 33 -0.93 -1.95 14.66
N THR A 34 -0.99 -0.67 14.28
CA THR A 34 -0.22 -0.11 13.17
C THR A 34 1.29 -0.29 13.40
N ILE A 35 1.77 -0.01 14.61
CA ILE A 35 3.19 -0.21 14.97
C ILE A 35 3.56 -1.69 14.89
N LYS A 36 2.71 -2.60 15.41
CA LYS A 36 2.97 -4.04 15.33
C LYS A 36 3.04 -4.53 13.89
N GLU A 37 2.17 -4.03 13.02
CA GLU A 37 2.17 -4.36 11.59
C GLU A 37 3.47 -3.90 10.92
N ILE A 38 3.91 -2.67 11.19
CA ILE A 38 5.18 -2.13 10.66
C ILE A 38 6.38 -2.94 11.15
N LEU A 39 6.36 -3.36 12.42
CA LEU A 39 7.47 -4.09 13.05
C LEU A 39 7.50 -5.58 12.72
N LYS A 40 6.42 -6.15 12.17
CA LYS A 40 6.30 -7.59 11.93
C LYS A 40 7.43 -8.15 11.08
N ASP A 41 7.79 -7.40 10.04
CA ASP A 41 8.83 -7.80 9.10
C ASP A 41 10.16 -7.10 9.37
N ALA A 42 10.24 -6.20 10.35
CA ALA A 42 11.47 -5.49 10.67
C ALA A 42 12.54 -6.46 11.20
N LYS A 43 13.77 -6.32 10.70
CA LYS A 43 14.96 -7.09 11.13
C LYS A 43 15.97 -6.16 11.78
N GLN A 44 16.63 -6.62 12.84
CA GLN A 44 17.66 -5.84 13.50
C GLN A 44 18.98 -5.98 12.78
N CYS A 45 19.66 -4.85 12.56
CA CYS A 45 21.04 -4.84 12.11
C CYS A 45 21.91 -5.61 13.12
N PRO A 46 22.68 -6.64 12.72
CA PRO A 46 23.50 -7.41 13.64
C PRO A 46 24.56 -6.56 14.35
N HIS A 47 24.98 -5.45 13.74
CA HIS A 47 26.03 -4.57 14.26
C HIS A 47 25.51 -3.45 15.18
N CYS A 48 24.57 -2.63 14.73
CA CYS A 48 24.10 -1.46 15.50
C CYS A 48 22.69 -1.62 16.08
N LYS A 49 22.04 -2.78 15.88
CA LYS A 49 20.71 -3.12 16.38
C LYS A 49 19.54 -2.25 15.88
N MET A 50 19.81 -1.31 14.98
CA MET A 50 18.77 -0.55 14.27
C MET A 50 17.79 -1.51 13.58
N ALA A 51 16.49 -1.30 13.78
CA ALA A 51 15.45 -2.04 13.09
C ALA A 51 15.31 -1.53 11.65
N ILE A 52 15.29 -2.45 10.68
CA ILE A 52 15.27 -2.18 9.25
C ILE A 52 14.23 -3.09 8.62
N SER A 53 13.33 -2.52 7.82
CA SER A 53 12.34 -3.28 7.04
C SER A 53 12.72 -3.26 5.56
N LYS A 54 12.52 -4.39 4.87
CA LYS A 54 12.69 -4.50 3.42
C LYS A 54 11.38 -4.17 2.72
N ILE A 55 11.39 -3.19 1.83
CA ILE A 55 10.22 -2.83 1.00
C ILE A 55 10.27 -3.63 -0.31
N GLU A 56 11.43 -3.67 -0.94
CA GLU A 56 11.71 -4.34 -2.21
C GLU A 56 13.19 -4.74 -2.28
N GLY A 57 13.56 -5.52 -3.29
CA GLY A 57 14.92 -5.91 -3.59
C GLY A 57 15.40 -7.19 -2.90
N CYS A 58 16.73 -7.37 -2.94
CA CYS A 58 17.38 -8.58 -2.48
C CYS A 58 17.61 -8.62 -0.96
N ASN A 59 17.90 -9.81 -0.45
CA ASN A 59 18.22 -10.06 0.95
C ASN A 59 19.60 -9.53 1.37
N LYS A 60 20.46 -9.10 0.44
CA LYS A 60 21.69 -8.36 0.76
C LYS A 60 21.35 -6.90 1.04
N MET A 61 21.06 -6.58 2.29
CA MET A 61 20.74 -5.22 2.70
C MET A 61 21.95 -4.46 3.22
N THR A 62 21.92 -3.15 3.09
CA THR A 62 22.88 -2.21 3.69
C THR A 62 22.19 -1.48 4.83
N CYS A 63 22.77 -1.52 6.03
CA CYS A 63 22.26 -0.74 7.14
C CYS A 63 22.45 0.74 6.88
N TRP A 64 21.36 1.52 6.82
CA TRP A 64 21.44 2.97 6.59
C TRP A 64 22.13 3.72 7.74
N ASN A 65 22.07 3.18 8.97
CA ASN A 65 22.66 3.80 10.15
C ASN A 65 24.19 3.58 10.24
N CYS A 66 24.68 2.37 9.95
CA CYS A 66 26.11 2.04 10.11
C CYS A 66 26.84 1.63 8.82
N GLY A 67 26.15 1.59 7.68
CA GLY A 67 26.71 1.27 6.36
C GLY A 67 27.08 -0.20 6.13
N ARG A 68 26.98 -1.08 7.15
CA ARG A 68 27.39 -2.49 7.03
C ARG A 68 26.33 -3.35 6.33
N PHE A 69 26.79 -4.34 5.59
CA PHE A 69 25.90 -5.31 4.94
C PHE A 69 25.45 -6.41 5.91
N PHE A 70 24.21 -6.86 5.73
CA PHE A 70 23.65 -8.01 6.44
C PHE A 70 22.63 -8.73 5.54
N CYS A 71 22.39 -10.01 5.83
CA CYS A 71 21.36 -10.79 5.18
C CYS A 71 20.01 -10.57 5.88
N TYR A 72 18.99 -10.12 5.15
CA TYR A 72 17.66 -9.88 5.71
C TYR A 72 16.95 -11.18 6.12
N GLN A 73 17.21 -12.28 5.41
CA GLN A 73 16.58 -13.58 5.67
C GLN A 73 17.00 -14.16 7.02
N CYS A 74 18.32 -14.19 7.30
CA CYS A 74 18.87 -14.79 8.52
C CYS A 74 19.38 -13.77 9.56
N SER A 75 19.33 -12.47 9.27
CA SER A 75 19.87 -11.38 10.10
C SER A 75 21.38 -11.44 10.38
N ALA A 76 22.14 -12.27 9.64
CA ALA A 76 23.59 -12.40 9.80
C ALA A 76 24.36 -11.25 9.14
N ALA A 77 25.50 -10.86 9.73
CA ALA A 77 26.42 -9.91 9.10
C ALA A 77 27.13 -10.58 7.91
N ILE A 78 27.26 -9.87 6.79
CA ILE A 78 27.86 -10.41 5.55
C ILE A 78 28.83 -9.38 4.95
N SER A 79 29.76 -9.85 4.12
CA SER A 79 30.70 -9.00 3.37
C SER A 79 30.22 -8.71 1.94
N GLY A 80 29.52 -9.67 1.32
CA GLY A 80 29.18 -9.63 -0.09
C GLY A 80 28.05 -10.60 -0.44
N TYR A 81 28.09 -11.13 -1.67
CA TYR A 81 27.10 -12.08 -2.16
C TYR A 81 27.46 -13.55 -1.90
N ASP A 82 28.68 -13.85 -1.44
CA ASP A 82 29.13 -15.22 -1.17
C ASP A 82 28.23 -15.98 -0.18
N HIS A 83 27.58 -15.23 0.73
CA HIS A 83 26.61 -15.77 1.68
C HIS A 83 25.43 -16.50 1.02
N PHE A 84 25.06 -16.12 -0.21
CA PHE A 84 23.90 -16.66 -0.92
C PHE A 84 24.23 -17.87 -1.81
N ASN A 85 25.45 -18.40 -1.72
CA ASN A 85 25.80 -19.69 -2.32
C ASN A 85 25.39 -20.89 -1.44
N GLY A 86 24.85 -20.64 -0.24
CA GLY A 86 24.36 -21.66 0.69
C GLY A 86 22.85 -21.61 0.87
N ASP A 87 22.37 -21.71 2.12
CA ASP A 87 20.93 -21.85 2.42
C ASP A 87 20.12 -20.55 2.26
N CYS A 88 20.77 -19.39 2.24
CA CYS A 88 20.08 -18.11 2.07
C CYS A 88 19.95 -17.76 0.59
N VAL A 89 18.77 -17.29 0.17
CA VAL A 89 18.50 -16.90 -1.22
C VAL A 89 18.68 -15.39 -1.41
N ILE A 90 19.14 -14.96 -2.58
CA ILE A 90 19.30 -13.53 -2.90
C ILE A 90 17.93 -12.85 -2.96
N PHE A 91 16.98 -13.45 -3.66
CA PHE A 91 15.61 -12.95 -3.80
C PHE A 91 14.66 -13.99 -3.21
N ASP A 92 13.72 -13.54 -2.40
CA ASP A 92 12.63 -14.41 -1.95
C ASP A 92 11.61 -14.62 -3.08
N GLU A 93 10.81 -15.67 -2.97
CA GLU A 93 9.81 -16.03 -3.97
C GLU A 93 8.81 -14.89 -4.23
N ALA A 94 8.41 -14.17 -3.19
CA ALA A 94 7.51 -13.03 -3.32
C ALA A 94 8.12 -11.89 -4.15
N GLU A 95 9.41 -11.61 -4.00
CA GLU A 95 10.14 -10.64 -4.82
C GLU A 95 10.26 -11.13 -6.26
N ILE A 96 10.63 -12.40 -6.46
CA ILE A 96 10.70 -13.01 -7.81
C ILE A 96 9.33 -12.89 -8.51
N ASP A 97 8.25 -13.24 -7.83
CA ASP A 97 6.88 -13.13 -8.34
C ASP A 97 6.52 -11.69 -8.68
N ARG A 98 6.84 -10.72 -7.81
CA ARG A 98 6.60 -9.29 -8.07
C ARG A 98 7.25 -8.85 -9.39
N TRP A 99 8.48 -9.28 -9.68
CA TRP A 99 9.17 -8.96 -10.92
C TRP A 99 8.62 -9.74 -12.12
N GLN A 100 8.27 -11.02 -11.94
CA GLN A 100 7.78 -11.89 -13.00
C GLN A 100 6.34 -11.60 -13.41
N MET A 101 5.48 -11.18 -12.48
CA MET A 101 4.07 -10.87 -12.73
C MET A 101 3.87 -9.90 -13.91
N PRO A 102 4.48 -8.70 -13.94
CA PRO A 102 4.31 -7.79 -15.08
C PRO A 102 5.01 -8.28 -16.36
N MET A 103 6.08 -9.07 -16.26
CA MET A 103 6.83 -9.56 -17.42
C MET A 103 6.17 -10.75 -18.11
N ASN A 104 5.52 -11.64 -17.35
CA ASN A 104 4.86 -12.83 -17.88
C ASN A 104 3.46 -12.50 -18.39
N ARG A 105 3.37 -12.11 -19.67
CA ARG A 105 2.10 -11.70 -20.32
C ARG A 105 0.95 -12.69 -20.14
N ARG A 106 1.22 -14.01 -20.10
CA ARG A 106 0.18 -15.04 -19.94
C ARG A 106 -0.34 -15.11 -18.51
N LEU A 107 0.57 -15.19 -17.54
CA LEU A 107 0.20 -15.20 -16.11
C LEU A 107 -0.51 -13.90 -15.75
N HIS A 108 0.04 -12.80 -16.23
CA HIS A 108 -0.54 -11.49 -16.05
C HIS A 108 -2.01 -11.42 -16.54
N ARG A 109 -2.26 -11.83 -17.79
CA ARG A 109 -3.62 -11.89 -18.36
C ARG A 109 -4.57 -12.76 -17.52
N MET A 110 -4.08 -13.88 -16.97
CA MET A 110 -4.89 -14.78 -16.15
C MET A 110 -5.30 -14.13 -14.82
N VAL A 111 -4.33 -13.55 -14.09
CA VAL A 111 -4.56 -12.87 -12.80
C VAL A 111 -5.49 -11.68 -12.98
N VAL A 112 -5.24 -10.84 -14.00
CA VAL A 112 -6.15 -9.75 -14.33
C VAL A 112 -7.52 -10.26 -14.74
N GLY A 113 -7.63 -11.32 -15.53
CA GLY A 113 -8.91 -11.89 -15.92
C GLY A 113 -9.76 -12.32 -14.71
N GLN A 114 -9.15 -12.99 -13.73
CA GLN A 114 -9.83 -13.37 -12.49
C GLN A 114 -10.25 -12.15 -11.67
N ALA A 115 -9.36 -11.16 -11.49
CA ALA A 115 -9.68 -9.91 -10.81
C ALA A 115 -10.80 -9.14 -11.55
N GLN A 116 -10.80 -9.17 -12.88
CA GLN A 116 -11.76 -8.50 -13.75
C GLN A 116 -13.18 -9.07 -13.58
N VAL A 117 -13.32 -10.39 -13.41
CA VAL A 117 -14.62 -11.03 -13.09
C VAL A 117 -15.15 -10.52 -11.74
N ALA A 118 -14.29 -10.42 -10.73
CA ALA A 118 -14.67 -9.87 -9.43
C ALA A 118 -14.99 -8.36 -9.49
N LEU A 119 -14.30 -7.59 -10.33
CA LEU A 119 -14.58 -6.18 -10.57
C LEU A 119 -15.94 -5.96 -11.25
N LEU A 120 -16.25 -6.75 -12.28
CA LEU A 120 -17.54 -6.72 -12.98
C LEU A 120 -18.70 -7.04 -12.04
N ALA A 121 -18.48 -7.93 -11.06
CA ALA A 121 -19.49 -8.26 -10.06
C ALA A 121 -19.75 -7.13 -9.03
N ARG A 122 -18.85 -6.13 -8.92
CA ARG A 122 -18.90 -5.07 -7.90
C ARG A 122 -19.22 -3.67 -8.47
N GLY A 123 -19.72 -3.58 -9.70
CA GLY A 123 -20.24 -2.32 -10.27
C GLY A 123 -19.98 -2.14 -11.76
N HIS A 124 -20.02 -0.88 -12.23
CA HIS A 124 -19.82 -0.51 -13.63
C HIS A 124 -18.35 -0.60 -14.06
N ALA A 125 -18.05 -1.49 -15.01
CA ALA A 125 -16.75 -1.61 -15.65
C ALA A 125 -16.87 -1.45 -17.18
N TYR A 126 -15.82 -0.90 -17.78
CA TYR A 126 -15.79 -0.52 -19.20
C TYR A 126 -14.82 -1.44 -19.94
N PRO A 127 -15.27 -2.24 -20.93
CA PRO A 127 -14.36 -3.09 -21.70
C PRO A 127 -13.45 -2.23 -22.58
N TYR A 128 -12.15 -2.46 -22.47
CA TYR A 128 -11.16 -1.73 -23.25
C TYR A 128 -11.28 -2.09 -24.74
N PRO A 129 -11.27 -1.13 -25.68
CA PRO A 129 -11.56 -1.39 -27.09
C PRO A 129 -10.63 -2.41 -27.76
N THR A 130 -9.34 -2.36 -27.42
CA THR A 130 -8.32 -3.16 -28.12
C THR A 130 -8.20 -4.58 -27.57
N CYS A 131 -8.34 -4.76 -26.25
CA CYS A 131 -8.07 -6.05 -25.59
C CYS A 131 -9.25 -6.62 -24.80
N GLY A 132 -10.35 -5.89 -24.67
CA GLY A 132 -11.53 -6.31 -23.90
C GLY A 132 -11.35 -6.30 -22.38
N GLN A 133 -10.19 -5.87 -21.87
CA GLN A 133 -9.94 -5.78 -20.42
C GLN A 133 -10.93 -4.78 -19.80
N ALA A 134 -11.66 -5.19 -18.77
CA ALA A 134 -12.63 -4.34 -18.09
C ALA A 134 -11.89 -3.43 -17.11
N ILE A 135 -12.05 -2.13 -17.33
CA ILE A 135 -11.41 -1.08 -16.55
C ILE A 135 -12.50 -0.36 -15.79
N ARG A 136 -12.29 -0.15 -14.49
CA ARG A 136 -13.14 0.72 -13.68
C ARG A 136 -12.60 2.14 -13.70
N LYS A 137 -13.51 3.11 -13.68
CA LYS A 137 -13.16 4.51 -13.46
C LYS A 137 -12.60 4.69 -12.05
N ILE A 138 -11.58 5.54 -11.93
CA ILE A 138 -11.08 6.02 -10.64
C ILE A 138 -11.85 7.30 -10.33
N GLY A 139 -12.76 7.22 -9.36
CA GLY A 139 -13.75 8.27 -9.10
C GLY A 139 -14.58 8.56 -10.36
N ASN A 140 -14.71 9.85 -10.68
CA ASN A 140 -15.52 10.30 -11.82
C ASN A 140 -14.72 10.41 -13.13
N ASN A 141 -13.44 10.05 -13.15
CA ASN A 141 -12.57 10.25 -14.31
C ASN A 141 -12.91 9.29 -15.47
N ASN A 142 -13.32 9.86 -16.60
CA ASN A 142 -13.62 9.14 -17.84
C ASN A 142 -12.38 8.82 -18.67
N HIS A 143 -11.18 9.25 -18.25
CA HIS A 143 -9.92 8.82 -18.84
C HIS A 143 -9.50 7.46 -18.27
N LEU A 144 -9.58 6.44 -19.12
CA LEU A 144 -9.20 5.06 -18.80
C LEU A 144 -7.82 4.78 -19.39
N TYR A 145 -6.97 4.09 -18.63
CA TYR A 145 -5.67 3.61 -19.11
C TYR A 145 -5.60 2.10 -19.01
N CYS A 146 -5.27 1.44 -20.13
CA CYS A 146 -4.99 0.02 -20.17
C CYS A 146 -3.50 -0.20 -20.14
N TRP A 147 -2.95 -0.65 -19.02
CA TRP A 147 -1.54 -1.01 -18.93
C TRP A 147 -1.17 -2.14 -19.91
N SER A 148 -2.05 -3.13 -20.12
CA SER A 148 -1.73 -4.22 -21.05
C SER A 148 -1.59 -3.77 -22.51
N CYS A 149 -2.30 -2.70 -22.91
CA CYS A 149 -2.21 -2.14 -24.26
C CYS A 149 -1.30 -0.91 -24.32
N ASN A 150 -0.86 -0.41 -23.17
CA ASN A 150 -0.20 0.87 -23.00
C ASN A 150 -0.87 2.02 -23.77
N GLN A 151 -2.20 2.10 -23.68
CA GLN A 151 -3.00 3.08 -24.40
C GLN A 151 -4.12 3.62 -23.51
N HIS A 152 -4.60 4.81 -23.85
CA HIS A 152 -5.63 5.53 -23.14
C HIS A 152 -6.91 5.56 -23.96
N CYS A 153 -8.07 5.48 -23.30
CA CYS A 153 -9.38 5.62 -23.95
C CYS A 153 -10.39 6.37 -23.08
N CYS A 154 -11.49 6.78 -23.69
CA CYS A 154 -12.60 7.44 -23.00
C CYS A 154 -13.66 6.44 -22.55
N ALA A 155 -14.12 6.53 -21.29
CA ALA A 155 -15.18 5.68 -20.76
C ALA A 155 -16.54 5.90 -21.45
N LEU A 156 -16.79 7.12 -21.96
CA LEU A 156 -18.07 7.49 -22.56
C LEU A 156 -18.17 7.01 -24.01
N CYS A 157 -17.20 7.36 -24.86
CA CYS A 157 -17.25 7.06 -26.30
C CYS A 157 -16.37 5.88 -26.71
N ARG A 158 -15.56 5.34 -25.79
CA ARG A 158 -14.63 4.21 -26.01
C ARG A 158 -13.54 4.48 -27.06
N THR A 159 -13.36 5.73 -27.49
CA THR A 159 -12.32 6.09 -28.46
C THR A 159 -10.97 6.21 -27.75
N SER A 160 -9.89 5.84 -28.45
CA SER A 160 -8.53 6.05 -27.96
C SER A 160 -8.22 7.55 -27.83
N VAL A 161 -7.60 7.93 -26.71
CA VAL A 161 -7.26 9.32 -26.37
C VAL A 161 -5.75 9.48 -26.43
N GLN A 162 -5.23 10.20 -27.41
CA GLN A 162 -3.78 10.47 -27.51
C GLN A 162 -3.34 11.62 -26.60
N LYS A 163 -4.15 12.69 -26.53
CA LYS A 163 -3.95 13.83 -25.64
C LYS A 163 -5.26 14.18 -24.96
N MET A 164 -5.23 14.31 -23.64
CA MET A 164 -6.44 14.59 -22.84
C MET A 164 -7.11 15.91 -23.26
N SER A 165 -6.34 16.96 -23.48
CA SER A 165 -6.85 18.29 -23.87
C SER A 165 -7.51 18.33 -25.25
N GLN A 166 -7.24 17.34 -26.11
CA GLN A 166 -7.84 17.25 -27.44
C GLN A 166 -9.16 16.48 -27.44
N HIS A 167 -9.41 15.67 -26.42
CA HIS A 167 -10.61 14.84 -26.33
C HIS A 167 -11.58 15.33 -25.25
N PHE A 168 -11.06 15.74 -24.10
CA PHE A 168 -11.86 16.23 -23.00
C PHE A 168 -11.90 17.76 -23.01
N GLY A 169 -13.10 18.33 -23.00
CA GLY A 169 -13.28 19.77 -23.05
C GLY A 169 -14.70 20.19 -23.44
N PRO A 170 -14.96 21.48 -23.65
CA PRO A 170 -16.29 22.01 -23.96
C PRO A 170 -16.91 21.42 -25.23
N THR A 171 -16.08 21.14 -26.24
CA THR A 171 -16.48 20.56 -27.53
C THR A 171 -16.31 19.04 -27.58
N GLY A 172 -15.77 18.43 -26.52
CA GLY A 172 -15.40 17.02 -26.46
C GLY A 172 -16.19 16.25 -25.41
N CYS A 173 -15.69 15.06 -25.05
CA CYS A 173 -16.28 14.28 -23.97
C CYS A 173 -16.06 14.97 -22.62
N LYS A 174 -17.00 14.80 -21.68
CA LYS A 174 -16.80 15.27 -20.30
C LYS A 174 -15.74 14.42 -19.61
N GLN A 175 -14.75 15.06 -19.00
CA GLN A 175 -13.69 14.35 -18.26
C GLN A 175 -14.19 13.72 -16.96
N HIS A 176 -15.11 14.40 -16.26
CA HIS A 176 -15.62 13.94 -14.97
C HIS A 176 -17.14 13.74 -15.04
N THR A 177 -17.59 12.51 -14.88
CA THR A 177 -19.01 12.16 -14.71
C THR A 177 -19.14 11.02 -13.70
N GLU A 178 -20.28 10.89 -13.06
CA GLU A 178 -20.57 9.70 -12.25
C GLU A 178 -20.77 8.47 -13.15
N ASN A 179 -20.74 7.29 -12.55
CA ASN A 179 -21.18 6.08 -13.25
C ASN A 179 -22.73 6.08 -13.31
N PRO A 180 -23.32 5.45 -14.33
CA PRO A 180 -24.76 5.23 -14.36
C PRO A 180 -25.26 4.42 -13.15
#